data_AF-F4PQE7-F1
#
_entry.id   AF-F4PQE7-F1
#
_cell.length_a   1.000
_cell.length_b   1.000
_cell.length_c   1.000
_cell.angle_alpha   90.00
_cell.angle_beta   90.00
_cell.angle_gamma   90.00
#
_symmetry.space_group_name_H-M   'P 1'
#
loop_
_entity.id
_entity.type
_entity.pdbx_description
1 polymer ?
#
loop_
_entity_poly.entity_id
_entity_poly.type
_entity_poly.pdbx_seq_one_letter_code
_entity_poly.pdbx_strand_id
1 'polypeptide(L)'
;MITDEVTNTTDNTTPTTLYTTTNTTTTNNDSTTTKYNMSKETFNKLYPLLHPVNQTSDDSKLTLNIFDFDSTLFKSPEPNPELWTPSMVGKLKAMPSEDGLGWFQETATLDDPYVPSTPSLDWFNENVLKQAIQSINTPDTITCLLTGRTFIYEEIIKRILKSVQLNVNYMGLKMISEVGKDRVTTMDFKLGFINHVIDSVAPGRIVKIEMYDDRIKHVEQFRAFLQTIPNIERSVVHIDEKPQYIDEDQETKLVEELISRNGKEGFQLKKKVSYTGSVLDKVSVDTVLSWFDLPSDWVVKCHHSTMNMGAWEPKQWKTYVDKVEDEVEVSTTTTTTSTETTATATATITDQLAELSVSSSVTTATTTVEEQLKLKTTQLLATRYPVGSRVELTVEGIGLSGAALALKVSGAPTANDLPHITIAHHPRGKPVDSNKITHWKTIDEIIKDGHILSFVQENTTAATTSESTDAVKKESFVFPSISLKLKPITQLKLTSHVKEVGQSVYESTVATPKRKPAAGNNKAGGNNGNSNAAVNFGDLISKYHQVDKKEFGQLIGSIKQWASKEGVTDPAKIEEHIKSLNITTKKFIVLDIYLAIDLKILKVLEDLKDPVSRQF
;
A
#
# COMPACT_ATOMS: atom_id res chain seq x y z
N MET A 1 -45.80 35.78 -8.43
CA MET A 1 -47.12 35.14 -8.55
C MET A 1 -47.09 34.27 -9.79
N ILE A 2 -47.69 33.09 -9.68
CA ILE A 2 -47.68 31.93 -10.61
C ILE A 2 -46.53 30.96 -10.33
N THR A 3 -46.84 30.09 -9.36
CA THR A 3 -46.36 28.73 -9.16
C THR A 3 -46.75 27.86 -10.36
N ASP A 4 -45.90 26.93 -10.77
CA ASP A 4 -46.39 25.68 -11.37
C ASP A 4 -45.44 24.51 -11.06
N GLU A 5 -46.11 23.42 -10.70
CA GLU A 5 -45.60 22.12 -10.24
C GLU A 5 -44.85 21.39 -11.36
N VAL A 6 -43.68 20.85 -11.05
CA VAL A 6 -43.02 19.85 -11.90
C VAL A 6 -43.31 18.48 -11.33
N THR A 7 -44.20 17.76 -12.01
CA THR A 7 -44.48 16.34 -11.77
C THR A 7 -43.29 15.50 -12.20
N ASN A 8 -42.71 14.77 -11.24
CA ASN A 8 -41.74 13.70 -11.48
C ASN A 8 -42.44 12.48 -12.11
N THR A 9 -42.13 12.21 -13.37
CA THR A 9 -42.31 10.89 -13.98
C THR A 9 -40.95 10.28 -14.27
N THR A 10 -40.53 9.36 -13.41
CA THR A 10 -39.36 8.50 -13.61
C THR A 10 -39.73 7.37 -14.56
N ASP A 11 -39.44 7.54 -15.85
CA ASP A 11 -39.42 6.43 -16.81
C ASP A 11 -38.05 5.75 -16.77
N ASN A 12 -37.96 4.70 -15.95
CA ASN A 12 -36.88 3.72 -16.00
C ASN A 12 -37.04 2.88 -17.29
N THR A 13 -36.41 3.32 -18.38
CA THR A 13 -36.23 2.49 -19.56
C THR A 13 -34.78 2.02 -19.66
N THR A 14 -34.56 0.79 -19.19
CA THR A 14 -33.31 0.05 -19.39
C THR A 14 -33.09 -0.17 -20.88
N PRO A 15 -31.91 0.13 -21.47
CA PRO A 15 -31.66 -0.15 -22.87
C PRO A 15 -31.64 -1.66 -23.10
N THR A 16 -32.58 -2.14 -23.91
CA THR A 16 -32.71 -3.54 -24.30
C THR A 16 -31.59 -3.94 -25.26
N THR A 17 -31.01 -5.11 -24.97
CA THR A 17 -29.94 -5.81 -25.67
C THR A 17 -30.23 -6.00 -27.17
N LEU A 18 -29.31 -5.58 -28.03
CA LEU A 18 -29.33 -5.88 -29.47
C LEU A 18 -28.00 -6.52 -29.87
N TYR A 19 -27.96 -7.85 -29.90
CA TYR A 19 -26.99 -8.59 -30.70
C TYR A 19 -27.67 -9.81 -31.32
N THR A 20 -27.83 -9.77 -32.64
CA THR A 20 -28.10 -10.95 -33.47
C THR A 20 -26.76 -11.42 -34.02
N THR A 21 -26.35 -12.64 -33.66
CA THR A 21 -25.13 -13.25 -34.21
C THR A 21 -25.46 -13.87 -35.57
N THR A 22 -25.05 -13.24 -36.67
CA THR A 22 -24.98 -13.92 -37.96
C THR A 22 -23.62 -14.61 -38.09
N ASN A 23 -23.64 -15.94 -38.01
CA ASN A 23 -22.51 -16.77 -38.39
C ASN A 23 -22.34 -16.67 -39.91
N THR A 24 -21.30 -16.01 -40.38
CA THR A 24 -20.84 -16.16 -41.77
C THR A 24 -19.42 -16.71 -41.75
N THR A 25 -19.30 -17.95 -42.19
CA THR A 25 -18.05 -18.66 -42.38
C THR A 25 -17.24 -17.96 -43.47
N THR A 26 -16.03 -17.49 -43.15
CA THR A 26 -15.03 -17.19 -44.17
C THR A 26 -13.64 -17.54 -43.63
N THR A 27 -12.90 -18.27 -44.44
CA THR A 27 -11.68 -19.00 -44.14
C THR A 27 -10.42 -18.14 -44.16
N ASN A 28 -9.55 -18.36 -43.17
CA ASN A 28 -8.08 -18.20 -43.12
C ASN A 28 -7.41 -16.92 -43.65
N ASN A 29 -6.87 -16.08 -42.75
CA ASN A 29 -5.43 -16.03 -42.40
C ASN A 29 -5.12 -14.84 -41.49
N ASP A 30 -4.09 -15.03 -40.65
CA ASP A 30 -3.40 -14.09 -39.76
C ASP A 30 -3.88 -13.98 -38.30
N SER A 31 -3.15 -14.70 -37.44
CA SER A 31 -3.40 -14.85 -36.00
C SER A 31 -2.70 -13.76 -35.20
N THR A 32 -3.26 -12.55 -35.22
CA THR A 32 -3.14 -11.55 -34.12
C THR A 32 -4.41 -10.68 -34.04
N THR A 33 -5.59 -11.28 -34.24
CA THR A 33 -6.86 -10.57 -34.10
C THR A 33 -7.25 -10.47 -32.62
N THR A 34 -7.30 -9.24 -32.11
CA THR A 34 -7.86 -8.87 -30.81
C THR A 34 -9.24 -9.52 -30.62
N LYS A 35 -9.50 -10.12 -29.45
CA LYS A 35 -10.79 -10.74 -29.08
C LYS A 35 -12.01 -9.78 -29.12
N TYR A 36 -11.79 -8.50 -29.42
CA TYR A 36 -12.79 -7.45 -29.45
C TYR A 36 -13.06 -7.00 -30.91
N ASN A 37 -13.84 -7.81 -31.64
CA ASN A 37 -14.32 -7.45 -32.98
C ASN A 37 -15.77 -6.95 -32.88
N MET A 38 -15.96 -5.65 -33.03
CA MET A 38 -17.26 -4.98 -33.11
C MET A 38 -17.50 -4.56 -34.56
N SER A 39 -18.75 -4.46 -35.01
CA SER A 39 -19.02 -3.86 -36.33
C SER A 39 -18.89 -2.34 -36.25
N LYS A 40 -18.56 -1.68 -37.37
CA LYS A 40 -18.51 -0.21 -37.46
C LYS A 40 -19.81 0.45 -37.01
N GLU A 41 -20.96 -0.14 -37.35
CA GLU A 41 -22.28 0.36 -36.95
C GLU A 41 -22.48 0.30 -35.42
N THR A 42 -22.14 -0.83 -34.81
CA THR A 42 -22.22 -1.00 -33.35
C THR A 42 -21.24 -0.06 -32.64
N PHE A 43 -20.03 0.12 -33.16
CA PHE A 43 -19.04 1.04 -32.61
C PHE A 43 -19.56 2.48 -32.63
N ASN A 44 -20.07 2.95 -33.77
CA ASN A 44 -20.60 4.30 -33.88
C ASN A 44 -21.83 4.54 -33.00
N LYS A 45 -22.62 3.50 -32.73
CA LYS A 45 -23.75 3.56 -31.81
C LYS A 45 -23.29 3.66 -30.34
N LEU A 46 -22.25 2.93 -29.96
CA LEU A 46 -21.74 2.90 -28.58
C LEU A 46 -20.83 4.09 -28.26
N TYR A 47 -20.05 4.54 -29.24
CA TYR A 47 -19.06 5.62 -29.11
C TYR A 47 -19.33 6.68 -30.19
N PRO A 48 -20.46 7.40 -30.10
CA PRO A 48 -20.77 8.44 -31.07
C PRO A 48 -19.72 9.56 -31.03
N LEU A 49 -19.56 10.26 -32.17
CA LEU A 49 -18.79 11.49 -32.21
C LEU A 49 -19.52 12.54 -31.36
N LEU A 50 -18.91 12.94 -30.24
CA LEU A 50 -19.49 13.88 -29.28
C LEU A 50 -19.35 15.32 -29.75
N HIS A 51 -18.18 15.66 -30.31
CA HIS A 51 -17.85 16.99 -30.82
C HIS A 51 -17.11 16.89 -32.16
N PRO A 52 -17.39 17.78 -33.13
CA PRO A 52 -16.72 17.74 -34.43
C PRO A 52 -15.21 17.99 -34.30
N VAL A 53 -14.44 17.45 -35.24
CA VAL A 53 -13.00 17.72 -35.34
C VAL A 53 -12.79 19.14 -35.85
N ASN A 54 -11.94 19.91 -35.16
CA ASN A 54 -11.72 21.31 -35.48
C ASN A 54 -10.99 21.49 -36.83
N GLN A 55 -11.56 22.34 -37.68
CA GLN A 55 -10.97 22.81 -38.94
C GLN A 55 -10.48 21.69 -39.88
N THR A 56 -11.19 20.56 -39.91
CA THR A 56 -10.79 19.42 -40.73
C THR A 56 -11.39 19.44 -42.13
N SER A 57 -10.60 19.03 -43.12
CA SER A 57 -11.05 18.75 -44.49
C SER A 57 -11.09 17.24 -44.75
N ASP A 58 -11.71 16.79 -45.84
CA ASP A 58 -11.80 15.35 -46.16
C ASP A 58 -10.44 14.69 -46.45
N ASP A 59 -9.46 15.47 -46.91
CA ASP A 59 -8.11 15.01 -47.25
C ASP A 59 -7.07 15.25 -46.14
N SER A 60 -7.46 15.92 -45.04
CA SER A 60 -6.52 16.28 -43.96
C SER A 60 -5.91 15.04 -43.32
N LYS A 61 -4.59 15.08 -43.12
CA LYS A 61 -3.87 14.12 -42.26
C LYS A 61 -4.13 14.47 -40.81
N LEU A 62 -4.48 13.45 -40.01
CA LEU A 62 -4.98 13.64 -38.65
C LEU A 62 -3.98 13.17 -37.61
N THR A 63 -4.01 13.85 -36.45
CA THR A 63 -3.37 13.40 -35.22
C THR A 63 -4.43 12.83 -34.28
N LEU A 64 -4.16 11.69 -33.64
CA LEU A 64 -5.04 11.09 -32.63
C LEU A 64 -4.36 11.17 -31.26
N ASN A 65 -4.94 11.96 -30.37
CA ASN A 65 -4.49 12.09 -29.00
C ASN A 65 -5.44 11.35 -28.06
N ILE A 66 -4.90 10.45 -27.23
CA ILE A 66 -5.67 9.58 -26.34
C ILE A 66 -5.20 9.80 -24.90
N PHE A 67 -6.16 10.12 -24.03
CA PHE A 67 -5.90 10.37 -22.60
C PHE A 67 -6.63 9.31 -21.77
N ASP A 68 -5.91 8.52 -20.95
CA ASP A 68 -6.56 7.75 -19.89
C ASP A 68 -7.18 8.69 -18.85
N PHE A 69 -8.17 8.20 -18.11
CA PHE A 69 -8.89 9.01 -17.13
C PHE A 69 -8.28 8.90 -15.73
N ASP A 70 -8.44 7.74 -15.08
CA ASP A 70 -8.05 7.52 -13.68
C ASP A 70 -6.52 7.66 -13.53
N SER A 71 -6.08 8.50 -12.58
CA SER A 71 -4.68 8.79 -12.27
C SER A 71 -3.84 9.38 -13.42
N THR A 72 -4.45 9.64 -14.58
CA THR A 72 -3.78 10.19 -15.76
C THR A 72 -4.25 11.62 -16.02
N LEU A 73 -5.49 11.80 -16.51
CA LEU A 73 -6.09 13.12 -16.68
C LEU A 73 -6.68 13.62 -15.36
N PHE A 74 -7.44 12.76 -14.69
CA PHE A 74 -8.13 13.05 -13.44
C PHE A 74 -7.50 12.26 -12.30
N LYS A 75 -7.26 12.94 -11.17
CA LYS A 75 -6.72 12.33 -9.96
C LYS A 75 -7.84 11.63 -9.18
N SER A 76 -8.42 10.60 -9.80
CA SER A 76 -9.43 9.75 -9.18
C SER A 76 -8.93 9.22 -7.82
N PRO A 77 -9.78 9.18 -6.78
CA PRO A 77 -9.40 8.63 -5.49
C PRO A 77 -8.94 7.17 -5.58
N GLU A 78 -7.88 6.85 -4.87
CA GLU A 78 -7.35 5.50 -4.66
C GLU A 78 -7.55 5.09 -3.18
N PRO A 79 -7.65 3.80 -2.84
CA PRO A 79 -7.68 3.38 -1.44
C PRO A 79 -6.38 3.76 -0.72
N ASN A 80 -6.49 4.45 0.42
CA ASN A 80 -5.39 4.92 1.21
C ASN A 80 -4.68 3.75 1.93
N PRO A 81 -3.41 3.44 1.58
CA PRO A 81 -2.67 2.37 2.20
C PRO A 81 -2.28 2.66 3.66
N GLU A 82 -2.49 3.87 4.18
CA GLU A 82 -2.33 4.18 5.60
C GLU A 82 -3.53 3.73 6.44
N LEU A 83 -4.73 3.69 5.85
CA LEU A 83 -5.96 3.27 6.50
C LEU A 83 -6.23 1.79 6.35
N TRP A 84 -5.85 1.20 5.22
CA TRP A 84 -6.19 -0.17 4.86
C TRP A 84 -4.97 -1.05 4.75
N THR A 85 -5.07 -2.29 5.23
CA THR A 85 -4.01 -3.27 4.99
C THR A 85 -3.88 -3.60 3.50
N PRO A 86 -2.74 -4.10 3.02
CA PRO A 86 -2.59 -4.48 1.61
C PRO A 86 -3.64 -5.48 1.13
N SER A 87 -4.08 -6.41 1.99
CA SER A 87 -5.17 -7.34 1.66
C SER A 87 -6.51 -6.63 1.53
N MET A 88 -6.79 -5.63 2.36
CA MET A 88 -8.02 -4.83 2.27
C MET A 88 -8.01 -3.94 1.04
N VAL A 89 -6.89 -3.28 0.71
CA VAL A 89 -6.72 -2.55 -0.56
C VAL A 89 -6.98 -3.46 -1.75
N GLY A 90 -6.42 -4.68 -1.75
CA GLY A 90 -6.69 -5.68 -2.78
C GLY A 90 -8.18 -6.03 -2.89
N LYS A 91 -8.87 -6.19 -1.76
CA LYS A 91 -10.31 -6.47 -1.72
C LYS A 91 -11.15 -5.28 -2.21
N LEU A 92 -10.78 -4.06 -1.85
CA LEU A 92 -11.42 -2.83 -2.33
C LEU A 92 -11.33 -2.74 -3.85
N LYS A 93 -10.14 -2.94 -4.43
CA LYS A 93 -9.93 -2.84 -5.88
C LYS A 93 -10.51 -4.01 -6.69
N ALA A 94 -10.75 -5.16 -6.06
CA ALA A 94 -11.33 -6.32 -6.72
C ALA A 94 -12.81 -6.08 -7.08
N MET A 95 -13.27 -6.76 -8.13
CA MET A 95 -14.66 -6.64 -8.57
C MET A 95 -15.62 -7.32 -7.61
N PRO A 96 -16.86 -6.82 -7.44
CA PRO A 96 -17.87 -7.47 -6.60
C PRO A 96 -18.15 -8.93 -6.98
N SER A 97 -18.12 -9.26 -8.27
CA SER A 97 -18.29 -10.64 -8.77
C SER A 97 -17.16 -11.59 -8.39
N GLU A 98 -16.03 -11.08 -7.91
CA GLU A 98 -14.83 -11.84 -7.52
C GLU A 98 -14.58 -11.73 -6.00
N ASP A 99 -15.64 -11.54 -5.20
CA ASP A 99 -15.53 -11.30 -3.75
C ASP A 99 -14.70 -10.04 -3.41
N GLY A 100 -14.74 -9.03 -4.28
CA GLY A 100 -14.25 -7.69 -4.03
C GLY A 100 -15.34 -6.75 -3.52
N LEU A 101 -14.96 -5.52 -3.18
CA LEU A 101 -15.90 -4.47 -2.76
C LEU A 101 -16.17 -3.43 -3.87
N GLY A 102 -15.41 -3.46 -4.96
CA GLY A 102 -15.74 -2.73 -6.19
C GLY A 102 -15.36 -1.26 -6.23
N TRP A 103 -14.17 -0.87 -5.77
CA TRP A 103 -13.72 0.53 -5.78
C TRP A 103 -13.81 1.20 -7.16
N PHE A 104 -13.44 0.48 -8.22
CA PHE A 104 -13.53 1.00 -9.59
C PHE A 104 -14.84 0.62 -10.30
N GLN A 105 -15.75 -0.07 -9.60
CA GLN A 105 -17.00 -0.60 -10.14
C GLN A 105 -18.24 0.07 -9.53
N GLU A 106 -18.11 0.73 -8.39
CA GLU A 106 -19.18 1.49 -7.73
C GLU A 106 -19.04 2.99 -7.99
N THR A 107 -20.09 3.62 -8.54
CA THR A 107 -20.07 5.03 -8.96
C THR A 107 -19.79 6.01 -7.83
N ALA A 108 -20.18 5.66 -6.59
CA ALA A 108 -19.94 6.48 -5.41
C ALA A 108 -18.47 6.89 -5.25
N THR A 109 -17.51 6.05 -5.68
CA THR A 109 -16.07 6.37 -5.54
C THR A 109 -15.59 7.52 -6.43
N LEU A 110 -16.40 7.93 -7.40
CA LEU A 110 -16.11 9.02 -8.33
C LEU A 110 -17.19 10.11 -8.31
N ASP A 111 -18.10 10.07 -7.34
CA ASP A 111 -19.24 10.98 -7.25
C ASP A 111 -19.34 11.69 -5.90
N ASP A 112 -20.25 12.66 -5.82
CA ASP A 112 -20.54 13.40 -4.60
C ASP A 112 -21.03 12.45 -3.48
N PRO A 113 -20.58 12.60 -2.22
CA PRO A 113 -19.75 13.68 -1.67
C PRO A 113 -18.23 13.41 -1.69
N TYR A 114 -17.78 12.29 -2.26
CA TYR A 114 -16.39 11.84 -2.19
C TYR A 114 -15.51 12.48 -3.27
N VAL A 115 -16.10 12.76 -4.43
CA VAL A 115 -15.54 13.63 -5.46
C VAL A 115 -16.54 14.76 -5.71
N PRO A 116 -16.13 16.04 -5.59
CA PRO A 116 -17.06 17.15 -5.73
C PRO A 116 -17.87 17.11 -7.04
N SER A 117 -19.12 17.55 -6.97
CA SER A 117 -19.99 17.72 -8.15
C SER A 117 -19.37 18.63 -9.23
N THR A 118 -18.47 19.54 -8.85
CA THR A 118 -17.66 20.35 -9.76
C THR A 118 -16.22 20.40 -9.23
N PRO A 119 -15.37 19.42 -9.61
CA PRO A 119 -13.99 19.37 -9.13
C PRO A 119 -13.19 20.58 -9.62
N SER A 120 -12.38 21.16 -8.73
CA SER A 120 -11.42 22.20 -9.05
C SER A 120 -10.17 21.64 -9.76
N LEU A 121 -9.30 22.53 -10.25
CA LEU A 121 -8.12 22.16 -11.05
C LEU A 121 -7.11 21.26 -10.32
N ASP A 122 -7.09 21.28 -9.00
CA ASP A 122 -6.23 20.43 -8.17
C ASP A 122 -6.55 18.93 -8.30
N TRP A 123 -7.78 18.59 -8.68
CA TRP A 123 -8.23 17.23 -9.00
C TRP A 123 -7.75 16.73 -10.38
N PHE A 124 -7.08 17.56 -11.17
CA PHE A 124 -6.55 17.17 -12.47
C PHE A 124 -5.03 17.12 -12.44
N ASN A 125 -4.43 16.28 -13.27
CA ASN A 125 -3.01 16.42 -13.59
C ASN A 125 -2.85 17.67 -14.46
N GLU A 126 -2.21 18.71 -13.92
CA GLU A 126 -2.10 20.02 -14.56
C GLU A 126 -1.46 19.93 -15.96
N ASN A 127 -0.39 19.14 -16.09
CA ASN A 127 0.33 19.00 -17.36
C ASN A 127 -0.50 18.23 -18.39
N VAL A 128 -1.12 17.12 -17.98
CA VAL A 128 -1.98 16.32 -18.87
C VAL A 128 -3.23 17.10 -19.27
N LEU A 129 -3.84 17.87 -18.36
CA LEU A 129 -4.98 18.73 -18.64
C LEU A 129 -4.62 19.81 -19.67
N LYS A 130 -3.46 20.47 -19.53
CA LYS A 130 -2.97 21.44 -20.53
C LYS A 130 -2.83 20.79 -21.91
N GLN A 131 -2.25 19.60 -21.99
CA GLN A 131 -2.13 18.84 -23.24
C GLN A 131 -3.50 18.49 -23.84
N ALA A 132 -4.47 18.06 -23.01
CA ALA A 132 -5.81 17.72 -23.46
C ALA A 132 -6.58 18.97 -23.97
N ILE A 133 -6.47 20.11 -23.27
CA ILE A 133 -7.06 21.38 -23.70
C ILE A 133 -6.41 21.87 -25.00
N GLN A 134 -5.09 21.76 -25.14
CA GLN A 134 -4.41 22.08 -26.38
C GLN A 134 -4.89 21.17 -27.52
N SER A 135 -5.03 19.88 -27.25
CA SER A 135 -5.47 18.86 -28.21
C SER A 135 -6.85 19.20 -28.80
N ILE A 136 -7.84 19.55 -27.98
CA ILE A 136 -9.18 19.90 -28.48
C ILE A 136 -9.19 21.18 -29.34
N ASN A 137 -8.22 22.08 -29.15
CA ASN A 137 -8.13 23.35 -29.89
C ASN A 137 -7.22 23.27 -31.12
N THR A 138 -6.52 22.15 -31.32
CA THR A 138 -5.60 21.99 -32.45
C THR A 138 -6.38 21.52 -33.68
N PRO A 139 -6.22 22.18 -34.85
CA PRO A 139 -6.78 21.69 -36.11
C PRO A 139 -6.38 20.25 -36.41
N ASP A 140 -7.23 19.52 -37.14
CA ASP A 140 -6.94 18.16 -37.61
C ASP A 140 -6.52 17.17 -36.51
N THR A 141 -6.96 17.42 -35.27
CA THR A 141 -6.65 16.59 -34.10
C THR A 141 -7.91 15.96 -33.53
N ILE A 142 -7.92 14.63 -33.45
CA ILE A 142 -8.94 13.87 -32.75
C ILE A 142 -8.48 13.69 -31.31
N THR A 143 -9.28 14.18 -30.36
CA THR A 143 -9.04 14.02 -28.92
C THR A 143 -9.99 12.98 -28.34
N CYS A 144 -9.43 11.92 -27.76
CA CYS A 144 -10.18 10.83 -27.14
C CYS A 144 -9.87 10.73 -25.65
N LEU A 145 -10.91 10.61 -24.82
CA LEU A 145 -10.76 10.05 -23.47
C LEU A 145 -10.95 8.52 -23.56
N LEU A 146 -10.09 7.72 -22.94
CA LEU A 146 -10.18 6.25 -22.99
C LEU A 146 -9.91 5.61 -21.63
N THR A 147 -10.96 5.13 -20.96
CA THR A 147 -10.88 4.63 -19.58
C THR A 147 -11.37 3.19 -19.43
N GLY A 148 -10.83 2.48 -18.43
CA GLY A 148 -11.33 1.17 -18.02
C GLY A 148 -12.66 1.21 -17.24
N ARG A 149 -13.14 2.39 -16.84
CA ARG A 149 -14.45 2.58 -16.22
C ARG A 149 -15.56 2.16 -17.19
N THR A 150 -16.64 1.61 -16.66
CA THR A 150 -17.76 1.15 -17.48
C THR A 150 -18.73 2.28 -17.81
N PHE A 151 -19.67 2.04 -18.72
CA PHE A 151 -20.71 3.02 -19.12
C PHE A 151 -21.56 3.57 -17.97
N ILE A 152 -21.62 2.91 -16.80
CA ILE A 152 -22.32 3.46 -15.63
C ILE A 152 -21.72 4.79 -15.13
N TYR A 153 -20.47 5.09 -15.52
CA TYR A 153 -19.77 6.32 -15.16
C TYR A 153 -19.91 7.44 -16.19
N GLU A 154 -20.63 7.22 -17.30
CA GLU A 154 -20.66 8.15 -18.43
C GLU A 154 -21.03 9.57 -18.02
N GLU A 155 -22.15 9.72 -17.31
CA GLU A 155 -22.66 11.03 -16.90
C GLU A 155 -21.78 11.69 -15.83
N ILE A 156 -21.16 10.90 -14.95
CA ILE A 156 -20.20 11.38 -13.94
C ILE A 156 -18.95 11.93 -14.62
N ILE A 157 -18.37 11.17 -15.55
CA ILE A 157 -17.17 11.60 -16.27
C ILE A 157 -17.47 12.83 -17.14
N LYS A 158 -18.60 12.87 -17.85
CA LYS A 158 -19.04 14.06 -18.59
C LYS A 158 -19.18 15.28 -17.68
N ARG A 159 -19.77 15.13 -16.49
CA ARG A 159 -19.88 16.19 -15.48
C ARG A 159 -18.50 16.69 -15.05
N ILE A 160 -17.56 15.78 -14.81
CA ILE A 160 -16.17 16.13 -14.44
C ILE A 160 -15.46 16.87 -15.57
N LEU A 161 -15.51 16.37 -16.81
CA LEU A 161 -14.87 17.04 -17.96
C LEU A 161 -15.46 18.44 -18.20
N LYS A 162 -16.77 18.61 -17.97
CA LYS A 162 -17.45 19.89 -18.10
C LYS A 162 -16.93 20.93 -17.09
N SER A 163 -16.46 20.55 -15.90
CA SER A 163 -15.92 21.51 -14.91
C SER A 163 -14.67 22.23 -15.41
N VAL A 164 -13.96 21.65 -16.38
CA VAL A 164 -12.77 22.21 -17.04
C VAL A 164 -12.97 22.49 -18.53
N GLN A 165 -14.23 22.48 -19.00
CA GLN A 165 -14.60 22.76 -20.40
C GLN A 165 -13.90 21.86 -21.43
N LEU A 166 -13.59 20.61 -21.06
CA LEU A 166 -12.88 19.67 -21.92
C LEU A 166 -13.86 18.85 -22.78
N ASN A 167 -14.11 19.35 -23.99
CA ASN A 167 -15.06 18.78 -24.95
C ASN A 167 -14.36 17.81 -25.92
N VAL A 168 -14.13 16.56 -25.48
CA VAL A 168 -13.43 15.53 -26.29
C VAL A 168 -14.26 15.03 -27.47
N ASN A 169 -13.63 14.66 -28.58
CA ASN A 169 -14.34 14.14 -29.75
C ASN A 169 -14.98 12.77 -29.48
N TYR A 170 -14.28 11.91 -28.74
CA TYR A 170 -14.76 10.58 -28.37
C TYR A 170 -14.48 10.27 -26.90
N MET A 171 -15.37 9.48 -26.30
CA MET A 171 -15.22 8.93 -24.95
C MET A 171 -15.35 7.41 -25.01
N GLY A 172 -14.22 6.71 -24.85
CA GLY A 172 -14.16 5.26 -24.78
C GLY A 172 -14.38 4.77 -23.35
N LEU A 173 -15.59 4.26 -23.08
CA LEU A 173 -15.96 3.59 -21.83
C LEU A 173 -16.07 2.09 -22.04
N LYS A 174 -15.68 1.31 -21.03
CA LYS A 174 -15.76 -0.14 -21.11
C LYS A 174 -17.21 -0.63 -21.04
N MET A 175 -17.56 -1.64 -21.82
CA MET A 175 -18.86 -2.30 -21.68
C MET A 175 -18.97 -3.07 -20.35
N ILE A 176 -20.16 -3.05 -19.76
CA ILE A 176 -20.51 -3.92 -18.64
C ILE A 176 -20.46 -5.37 -19.15
N SER A 177 -19.69 -6.23 -18.48
CA SER A 177 -19.61 -7.64 -18.88
C SER A 177 -20.94 -8.33 -18.59
N GLU A 178 -21.54 -8.95 -19.61
CA GLU A 178 -22.75 -9.75 -19.42
C GLU A 178 -22.42 -11.05 -18.66
N VAL A 179 -23.36 -11.47 -17.82
CA VAL A 179 -23.24 -12.74 -17.07
C VAL A 179 -23.15 -13.91 -18.05
N GLY A 180 -22.10 -14.72 -17.93
CA GLY A 180 -21.91 -15.93 -18.75
C GLY A 180 -21.19 -15.73 -20.09
N LYS A 181 -20.76 -14.50 -20.43
CA LYS A 181 -19.87 -14.25 -21.58
C LYS A 181 -18.41 -14.09 -21.15
N ASP A 182 -17.49 -14.35 -22.08
CA ASP A 182 -16.05 -14.13 -21.86
C ASP A 182 -15.79 -12.68 -21.44
N ARG A 183 -15.10 -12.52 -20.30
CA ARG A 183 -14.74 -11.21 -19.78
C ARG A 183 -13.72 -10.55 -20.70
N VAL A 184 -14.11 -9.44 -21.32
CA VAL A 184 -13.18 -8.58 -22.06
C VAL A 184 -12.27 -7.88 -21.05
N THR A 185 -10.96 -8.04 -21.19
CA THR A 185 -10.00 -7.35 -20.31
C THR A 185 -10.02 -5.85 -20.62
N THR A 186 -9.58 -5.02 -19.67
CA THR A 186 -9.49 -3.57 -19.91
C THR A 186 -8.54 -3.26 -21.06
N MET A 187 -7.43 -4.00 -21.17
CA MET A 187 -6.51 -3.83 -22.29
C MET A 187 -7.15 -4.21 -23.62
N ASP A 188 -7.77 -5.39 -23.72
CA ASP A 188 -8.39 -5.84 -24.98
C ASP A 188 -9.43 -4.83 -25.49
N PHE A 189 -10.23 -4.27 -24.57
CA PHE A 189 -11.15 -3.19 -24.87
C PHE A 189 -10.42 -1.95 -25.40
N LYS A 190 -9.40 -1.45 -24.68
CA LYS A 190 -8.67 -0.24 -25.07
C LYS A 190 -8.02 -0.40 -26.45
N LEU A 191 -7.36 -1.54 -26.72
CA LEU A 191 -6.77 -1.84 -28.02
C LEU A 191 -7.82 -1.91 -29.13
N GLY A 192 -8.93 -2.62 -28.87
CA GLY A 192 -10.03 -2.73 -29.82
C GLY A 192 -10.68 -1.38 -30.17
N PHE A 193 -10.82 -0.49 -29.18
CA PHE A 193 -11.29 0.88 -29.38
C PHE A 193 -10.34 1.68 -30.27
N ILE A 194 -9.03 1.66 -29.97
CA ILE A 194 -8.02 2.38 -30.75
C ILE A 194 -8.02 1.91 -32.20
N ASN A 195 -8.02 0.59 -32.41
CA ASN A 195 -8.06 0.02 -33.76
C ASN A 195 -9.32 0.47 -34.53
N HIS A 196 -10.48 0.49 -33.87
CA HIS A 196 -11.71 0.99 -34.48
C HIS A 196 -11.65 2.47 -34.84
N VAL A 197 -11.08 3.33 -33.99
CA VAL A 197 -10.94 4.76 -34.32
C VAL A 197 -10.07 4.93 -35.57
N ILE A 198 -8.95 4.20 -35.65
CA ILE A 198 -8.05 4.22 -36.81
C ILE A 198 -8.76 3.75 -38.08
N ASP A 199 -9.47 2.63 -38.01
CA ASP A 199 -10.08 1.99 -39.18
C ASP A 199 -11.41 2.62 -39.61
N SER A 200 -12.18 3.15 -38.66
CA SER A 200 -13.58 3.56 -38.90
C SER A 200 -13.77 5.05 -39.06
N VAL A 201 -13.06 5.86 -38.27
CA VAL A 201 -13.27 7.31 -38.20
C VAL A 201 -12.50 8.03 -39.31
N ALA A 202 -11.25 7.63 -39.56
CA ALA A 202 -10.42 8.27 -40.57
C ALA A 202 -9.47 7.27 -41.27
N PRO A 203 -10.03 6.31 -42.04
CA PRO A 203 -9.25 5.26 -42.69
C PRO A 203 -8.11 5.85 -43.53
N GLY A 204 -6.86 5.52 -43.20
CA GLY A 204 -5.67 5.99 -43.93
C GLY A 204 -5.30 7.48 -43.73
N ARG A 205 -5.99 8.19 -42.83
CA ARG A 205 -5.75 9.61 -42.56
C ARG A 205 -4.97 9.88 -41.28
N ILE A 206 -5.01 8.99 -40.29
CA ILE A 206 -4.23 9.15 -39.06
C ILE A 206 -2.75 8.91 -39.35
N VAL A 207 -1.92 9.92 -39.10
CA VAL A 207 -0.46 9.85 -39.32
C VAL A 207 0.33 9.92 -38.02
N LYS A 208 -0.31 10.32 -36.93
CA LYS A 208 0.32 10.46 -35.62
C LYS A 208 -0.64 10.04 -34.50
N ILE A 209 -0.11 9.32 -33.51
CA ILE A 209 -0.82 8.95 -32.28
C ILE A 209 0.02 9.36 -31.07
N GLU A 210 -0.57 10.11 -30.15
CA GLU A 210 0.00 10.39 -28.83
C GLU A 210 -0.93 9.87 -27.73
N MET A 211 -0.39 9.12 -26.77
CA MET A 211 -1.18 8.51 -25.71
C MET A 211 -0.58 8.76 -24.33
N TYR A 212 -1.45 8.91 -23.33
CA TYR A 212 -1.10 9.14 -21.93
C TYR A 212 -1.80 8.08 -21.06
N ASP A 213 -1.07 7.35 -20.22
CA ASP A 213 -1.61 6.34 -19.27
C ASP A 213 -0.68 6.24 -18.04
N ASP A 214 -1.27 6.01 -16.86
CA ASP A 214 -0.57 5.95 -15.57
C ASP A 214 0.07 4.59 -15.30
N ARG A 215 -0.38 3.53 -15.97
CA ARG A 215 0.06 2.17 -15.66
C ARG A 215 1.21 1.80 -16.58
N ILE A 216 2.42 1.68 -16.04
CA ILE A 216 3.61 1.28 -16.84
C ILE A 216 3.39 0.00 -17.67
N LYS A 217 2.68 -1.00 -17.11
CA LYS A 217 2.34 -2.24 -17.85
C LYS A 217 1.40 -1.98 -19.04
N HIS A 218 0.48 -1.02 -18.92
CA HIS A 218 -0.36 -0.62 -20.04
C HIS A 218 0.45 0.13 -21.08
N VAL A 219 1.30 1.07 -20.66
CA VAL A 219 2.20 1.83 -21.55
C VAL A 219 3.06 0.90 -22.39
N GLU A 220 3.65 -0.14 -21.79
CA GLU A 220 4.43 -1.16 -22.49
C GLU A 220 3.58 -1.91 -23.54
N GLN A 221 2.35 -2.29 -23.19
CA GLN A 221 1.43 -2.98 -24.10
C GLN A 221 0.96 -2.08 -25.24
N PHE A 222 0.67 -0.80 -24.99
CA PHE A 222 0.33 0.16 -26.03
C PHE A 222 1.50 0.42 -26.98
N ARG A 223 2.73 0.52 -26.46
CA ARG A 223 3.92 0.65 -27.31
C ARG A 223 4.08 -0.56 -28.23
N ALA A 224 3.92 -1.77 -27.69
CA ALA A 224 4.00 -3.00 -28.49
C ALA A 224 2.87 -3.07 -29.54
N PHE A 225 1.65 -2.70 -29.18
CA PHE A 225 0.52 -2.67 -30.12
C PHE A 225 0.72 -1.61 -31.22
N LEU A 226 0.99 -0.35 -30.87
CA LEU A 226 1.16 0.72 -31.87
C LEU A 226 2.37 0.45 -32.79
N GLN A 227 3.33 -0.38 -32.37
CA GLN A 227 4.43 -0.84 -33.21
C GLN A 227 3.98 -1.68 -34.41
N THR A 228 2.86 -2.41 -34.30
CA THR A 228 2.34 -3.25 -35.39
C THR A 228 1.64 -2.43 -36.47
N ILE A 229 1.33 -1.15 -36.20
CA ILE A 229 0.64 -0.27 -37.14
C ILE A 229 1.69 0.48 -37.98
N PRO A 230 1.76 0.23 -39.30
CA PRO A 230 2.76 0.86 -40.18
C PRO A 230 2.42 2.32 -40.48
N ASN A 231 3.44 3.11 -40.82
CA ASN A 231 3.29 4.49 -41.32
C ASN A 231 2.58 5.49 -40.39
N ILE A 232 2.62 5.26 -39.07
CA ILE A 232 2.09 6.18 -38.05
C ILE A 232 3.20 6.54 -37.06
N GLU A 233 3.44 7.84 -36.87
CA GLU A 233 4.25 8.36 -35.76
C GLU A 233 3.55 8.04 -34.44
N ARG A 234 4.28 7.52 -33.46
CA ARG A 234 3.68 7.02 -32.21
C ARG A 234 4.44 7.50 -30.98
N SER A 235 3.72 7.99 -29.99
CA SER A 235 4.24 8.34 -28.67
C SER A 235 3.30 7.83 -27.59
N VAL A 236 3.86 7.18 -26.56
CA VAL A 236 3.11 6.76 -25.36
C VAL A 236 3.86 7.26 -24.13
N VAL A 237 3.24 8.19 -23.42
CA VAL A 237 3.76 8.88 -22.25
C VAL A 237 3.25 8.19 -20.99
N HIS A 238 4.17 7.80 -20.11
CA HIS A 238 3.84 7.27 -18.79
C HIS A 238 3.67 8.43 -17.80
N ILE A 239 2.52 8.46 -17.12
CA ILE A 239 2.22 9.47 -16.10
C ILE A 239 2.46 8.86 -14.73
N ASP A 240 3.59 9.21 -14.11
CA ASP A 240 3.96 8.75 -12.76
C ASP A 240 3.58 9.82 -11.72
N GLU A 241 2.29 9.90 -11.42
CA GLU A 241 1.76 10.79 -10.39
C GLU A 241 1.48 10.04 -9.09
N LYS A 242 1.56 10.76 -7.98
CA LYS A 242 1.14 10.20 -6.69
C LYS A 242 -0.38 10.01 -6.66
N PRO A 243 -0.88 8.91 -6.07
CA PRO A 243 -2.31 8.71 -5.89
C PRO A 243 -2.96 9.83 -5.09
N GLN A 244 -4.20 10.16 -5.44
CA GLN A 244 -5.05 11.02 -4.63
C GLN A 244 -5.79 10.16 -3.60
N TYR A 245 -5.79 10.60 -2.35
CA TYR A 245 -6.60 10.02 -1.29
C TYR A 245 -7.67 11.02 -0.87
N ILE A 246 -8.82 10.51 -0.41
CA ILE A 246 -9.85 11.34 0.22
C ILE A 246 -9.59 11.41 1.73
N ASP A 247 -10.31 12.29 2.41
CA ASP A 247 -10.20 12.45 3.86
C ASP A 247 -10.48 11.12 4.60
N GLU A 248 -9.78 10.85 5.70
CA GLU A 248 -9.85 9.58 6.43
C GLU A 248 -11.28 9.22 6.88
N ASP A 249 -12.04 10.20 7.35
CA ASP A 249 -13.42 9.98 7.80
C ASP A 249 -14.35 9.73 6.61
N GLN A 250 -14.13 10.45 5.51
CA GLN A 250 -14.89 10.23 4.27
C GLN A 250 -14.57 8.88 3.64
N GLU A 251 -13.30 8.48 3.62
CA GLU A 251 -12.87 7.20 3.08
C GLU A 251 -13.42 6.04 3.89
N THR A 252 -13.41 6.16 5.21
CA THR A 252 -14.00 5.15 6.09
C THR A 252 -15.49 4.98 5.81
N LYS A 253 -16.24 6.09 5.68
CA LYS A 253 -17.67 6.06 5.31
C LYS A 253 -17.91 5.43 3.93
N LEU A 254 -17.09 5.79 2.94
CA LEU A 254 -17.16 5.20 1.60
C LEU A 254 -16.96 3.68 1.67
N VAL A 255 -15.95 3.23 2.40
CA VAL A 255 -15.67 1.79 2.54
C VAL A 255 -16.79 1.06 3.28
N GLU A 256 -17.36 1.66 4.32
CA GLU A 256 -18.55 1.10 5.00
C GLU A 256 -19.75 0.98 4.05
N GLU A 257 -19.95 1.97 3.17
CA GLU A 257 -20.98 1.92 2.14
C GLU A 257 -20.72 0.81 1.12
N LEU A 258 -19.49 0.66 0.64
CA LEU A 258 -19.09 -0.44 -0.26
C LEU A 258 -19.28 -1.80 0.40
N ILE A 259 -18.98 -1.93 1.70
CA ILE A 259 -19.25 -3.16 2.47
C ILE A 259 -20.74 -3.41 2.61
N SER A 260 -21.56 -2.38 2.85
CA SER A 260 -23.01 -2.56 2.93
C SER A 260 -23.60 -3.04 1.60
N ARG A 261 -23.02 -2.63 0.47
CA ARG A 261 -23.49 -3.01 -0.88
C ARG A 261 -22.97 -4.37 -1.33
N ASN A 262 -21.67 -4.60 -1.18
CA ASN A 262 -20.93 -5.70 -1.81
C ASN A 262 -20.28 -6.66 -0.80
N GLY A 263 -20.37 -6.36 0.49
CA GLY A 263 -19.78 -7.16 1.56
C GLY A 263 -20.46 -8.52 1.72
N LYS A 264 -19.69 -9.45 2.30
CA LYS A 264 -20.20 -10.75 2.73
C LYS A 264 -20.90 -10.62 4.07
N GLU A 265 -22.02 -11.33 4.21
CA GLU A 265 -22.69 -11.48 5.49
C GLU A 265 -21.75 -12.10 6.53
N GLY A 266 -21.77 -11.58 7.76
CA GLY A 266 -20.90 -12.04 8.83
C GLY A 266 -19.44 -11.61 8.69
N PHE A 267 -19.13 -10.57 7.92
CA PHE A 267 -17.82 -9.91 7.91
C PHE A 267 -17.96 -8.44 8.30
N GLN A 268 -16.97 -7.91 9.02
CA GLN A 268 -16.96 -6.51 9.44
C GLN A 268 -15.55 -5.90 9.34
N LEU A 269 -15.52 -4.57 9.32
CA LEU A 269 -14.27 -3.86 9.55
C LEU A 269 -13.80 -4.06 10.98
N LYS A 270 -12.51 -4.35 11.12
CA LYS A 270 -11.83 -4.37 12.40
C LYS A 270 -10.56 -3.55 12.30
N LYS A 271 -10.44 -2.56 13.18
CA LYS A 271 -9.22 -1.79 13.33
C LYS A 271 -8.14 -2.69 13.95
N LYS A 272 -7.05 -2.93 13.23
CA LYS A 272 -5.86 -3.58 13.76
C LYS A 272 -4.90 -2.51 14.23
N VAL A 273 -4.94 -2.21 15.53
CA VAL A 273 -4.05 -1.22 16.14
C VAL A 273 -2.60 -1.72 16.06
N SER A 274 -1.77 -0.97 15.36
CA SER A 274 -0.33 -1.22 15.21
C SER A 274 0.44 -0.70 16.41
N TYR A 275 0.08 0.49 16.91
CA TYR A 275 0.68 1.10 18.09
C TYR A 275 -0.28 2.11 18.74
N THR A 276 -0.03 2.39 20.00
CA THR A 276 -0.60 3.56 20.70
C THR A 276 0.53 4.57 20.88
N GLY A 277 0.26 5.82 20.55
CA GLY A 277 1.26 6.88 20.58
C GLY A 277 0.70 8.22 21.03
N SER A 278 1.59 9.07 21.53
CA SER A 278 1.34 10.50 21.71
C SER A 278 1.59 11.17 20.37
N VAL A 279 0.54 11.39 19.59
CA VAL A 279 0.59 11.93 18.22
C VAL A 279 0.52 13.45 18.27
N LEU A 280 1.52 14.12 17.71
CA LEU A 280 1.58 15.58 17.64
C LEU A 280 0.40 16.15 16.84
N ASP A 281 -0.11 17.31 17.26
CA ASP A 281 -1.02 18.07 16.42
C ASP A 281 -0.27 18.76 15.26
N LYS A 282 -1.01 19.19 14.25
CA LYS A 282 -0.41 19.79 13.04
C LYS A 282 0.46 21.00 13.37
N VAL A 283 0.02 21.85 14.31
CA VAL A 283 0.75 23.04 14.73
C VAL A 283 2.11 22.68 15.33
N SER A 284 2.15 21.65 16.19
CA SER A 284 3.38 21.16 16.81
C SER A 284 4.30 20.50 15.78
N VAL A 285 3.75 19.73 14.83
CA VAL A 285 4.52 19.18 13.70
C VAL A 285 5.16 20.30 12.88
N ASP A 286 4.36 21.28 12.44
CA ASP A 286 4.85 22.41 11.63
C ASP A 286 5.91 23.22 12.40
N THR A 287 5.70 23.44 13.70
CA THR A 287 6.65 24.13 14.58
C THR A 287 7.98 23.40 14.63
N VAL A 288 7.97 22.10 14.90
CA VAL A 288 9.19 21.28 14.97
C VAL A 288 9.91 21.25 13.63
N LEU A 289 9.18 21.02 12.53
CA LEU A 289 9.78 20.97 11.19
C LEU A 289 10.40 22.32 10.80
N SER A 290 9.84 23.44 11.27
CA SER A 290 10.39 24.77 11.01
C SER A 290 11.80 24.99 11.60
N TRP A 291 12.20 24.22 12.62
CA TRP A 291 13.52 24.34 13.25
C TRP A 291 14.66 23.83 12.38
N PHE A 292 14.36 22.99 11.38
CA PHE A 292 15.37 22.26 10.61
C PHE A 292 15.29 22.62 9.13
N ASP A 293 16.45 22.88 8.54
CA ASP A 293 16.62 22.84 7.08
C ASP A 293 17.06 21.42 6.69
N LEU A 294 16.08 20.53 6.52
CA LEU A 294 16.32 19.10 6.26
C LEU A 294 16.86 18.86 4.84
N PRO A 295 17.74 17.86 4.63
CA PRO A 295 18.12 17.45 3.28
C PRO A 295 16.89 17.02 2.47
N SER A 296 16.83 17.44 1.20
CA SER A 296 15.65 17.25 0.35
C SER A 296 15.32 15.79 0.06
N ASP A 297 16.29 14.90 0.16
CA ASP A 297 16.13 13.45 -0.02
C ASP A 297 15.68 12.74 1.27
N TRP A 298 15.80 13.36 2.44
CA TRP A 298 15.40 12.73 3.70
C TRP A 298 13.89 12.59 3.81
N VAL A 299 13.47 11.46 4.35
CA VAL A 299 12.06 11.14 4.55
C VAL A 299 11.62 11.71 5.90
N VAL A 300 10.70 12.68 5.86
CA VAL A 300 10.09 13.27 7.05
C VAL A 300 9.09 12.29 7.69
N LYS A 301 9.13 12.20 9.02
CA LYS A 301 8.20 11.37 9.81
C LYS A 301 7.50 12.12 10.93
N CYS A 302 8.15 13.10 11.57
CA CYS A 302 7.70 13.94 12.69
C CYS A 302 6.20 13.84 13.05
N HIS A 303 5.79 12.77 13.74
CA HIS A 303 4.36 12.50 13.96
C HIS A 303 4.04 12.10 15.39
N HIS A 304 4.83 11.25 16.04
CA HIS A 304 4.46 10.71 17.35
C HIS A 304 5.66 10.27 18.19
N SER A 305 5.42 10.18 19.50
CA SER A 305 6.20 9.35 20.42
C SER A 305 5.42 8.06 20.71
N THR A 306 6.08 6.91 20.64
CA THR A 306 5.42 5.61 20.84
C THR A 306 5.20 5.32 22.31
N MET A 307 3.95 5.05 22.70
CA MET A 307 3.59 4.65 24.07
C MET A 307 3.69 3.13 24.24
N ASN A 308 3.16 2.36 23.29
CA ASN A 308 3.38 0.91 23.19
C ASN A 308 3.06 0.41 21.78
N MET A 309 3.56 -0.77 21.46
CA MET A 309 3.12 -1.52 20.28
C MET A 309 1.78 -2.19 20.57
N GLY A 310 0.84 -2.07 19.63
CA GLY A 310 -0.54 -2.56 19.78
C GLY A 310 -1.52 -1.57 20.41
N ALA A 311 -2.68 -2.11 20.79
CA ALA A 311 -3.77 -1.37 21.42
C ALA A 311 -3.34 -0.76 22.77
N TRP A 312 -4.13 0.19 23.24
CA TRP A 312 -3.94 0.88 24.49
C TRP A 312 -3.83 -0.11 25.65
N GLU A 313 -2.65 -0.21 26.25
CA GLU A 313 -2.34 -1.16 27.35
C GLU A 313 -1.42 -0.47 28.38
N PRO A 314 -2.00 0.28 29.33
CA PRO A 314 -1.22 1.07 30.30
C PRO A 314 -0.23 0.26 31.14
N LYS A 315 -0.47 -1.05 31.31
CA LYS A 315 0.42 -1.96 32.04
C LYS A 315 1.80 -2.11 31.42
N GLN A 316 1.96 -1.79 30.13
CA GLN A 316 3.23 -1.90 29.41
C GLN A 316 4.05 -0.60 29.42
N TRP A 317 3.49 0.49 29.92
CA TRP A 317 4.13 1.80 29.84
C TRP A 317 5.08 2.01 31.00
N LYS A 318 6.20 2.68 30.71
CA LYS A 318 7.13 3.19 31.71
C LYS A 318 6.98 4.71 31.77
N THR A 319 7.03 5.29 32.97
CA THR A 319 7.23 6.74 33.08
C THR A 319 8.72 7.06 32.97
N TYR A 320 9.05 8.29 32.59
CA TYR A 320 10.44 8.76 32.59
C TYR A 320 11.05 8.71 34.00
N VAL A 321 10.21 8.91 35.04
CA VAL A 321 10.58 8.88 36.45
C VAL A 321 11.02 7.48 36.88
N ASP A 322 10.31 6.43 36.45
CA ASP A 322 10.63 5.04 36.79
C ASP A 322 12.01 4.58 36.28
N LYS A 323 12.67 5.33 35.38
CA LYS A 323 14.05 5.05 34.92
C LYS A 323 15.13 5.80 35.67
N VAL A 324 14.80 6.92 36.30
CA VAL A 324 15.78 7.72 37.06
C VAL A 324 16.07 7.04 38.41
N GLU A 325 15.13 6.30 38.97
CA GLU A 325 15.34 5.56 40.23
C GLU A 325 16.32 4.37 40.08
N ASP A 326 16.46 3.77 38.90
CA ASP A 326 17.42 2.70 38.65
C ASP A 326 18.88 3.20 38.54
N GLU A 327 19.11 4.51 38.37
CA GLU A 327 20.47 5.11 38.26
C GLU A 327 20.94 5.83 39.54
N VAL A 328 20.10 5.94 40.57
CA VAL A 328 20.46 6.61 41.85
C VAL A 328 20.64 5.57 42.96
N GLU A 329 21.81 4.94 42.96
CA GLU A 329 22.26 4.13 44.10
C GLU A 329 22.61 5.05 45.28
N VAL A 330 21.74 5.02 46.30
CA VAL A 330 21.92 5.36 47.73
C VAL A 330 23.07 6.33 48.08
N SER A 331 22.72 7.61 48.28
CA SER A 331 23.40 8.44 49.28
C SER A 331 22.37 9.30 50.01
N THR A 332 21.89 8.79 51.14
CA THR A 332 21.00 9.52 52.04
C THR A 332 21.82 10.48 52.90
N THR A 333 21.65 11.78 52.70
CA THR A 333 21.89 12.76 53.77
C THR A 333 20.74 13.74 53.82
N THR A 334 20.00 13.65 54.92
CA THR A 334 18.82 14.43 55.25
C THR A 334 19.23 15.87 55.57
N THR A 335 18.65 16.87 54.90
CA THR A 335 18.52 18.21 55.49
C THR A 335 17.24 18.88 55.00
N THR A 336 16.33 19.09 55.93
CA THR A 336 15.08 19.84 55.85
C THR A 336 15.35 21.34 55.82
N THR A 337 14.75 22.10 54.89
CA THR A 337 14.00 23.32 55.22
C THR A 337 13.15 23.81 54.03
N SER A 338 11.94 24.24 54.37
CA SER A 338 10.85 24.73 53.53
C SER A 338 10.96 26.22 53.19
N THR A 339 10.41 26.65 52.05
CA THR A 339 9.51 27.82 51.96
C THR A 339 8.74 27.82 50.63
N GLU A 340 7.42 28.05 50.72
CA GLU A 340 6.40 28.07 49.67
C GLU A 340 6.50 29.29 48.74
N THR A 341 6.17 29.15 47.45
CA THR A 341 5.10 29.96 46.79
C THR A 341 4.74 29.50 45.36
N THR A 342 3.42 29.52 45.08
CA THR A 342 2.72 29.53 43.76
C THR A 342 2.84 28.31 42.84
N ALA A 343 1.94 27.33 43.01
CA ALA A 343 1.83 26.14 42.16
C ALA A 343 0.80 26.30 41.03
N THR A 344 1.29 26.40 39.79
CA THR A 344 0.56 25.99 38.59
C THR A 344 0.58 24.46 38.53
N ALA A 345 -0.58 23.84 38.28
CA ALA A 345 -0.78 22.39 38.39
C ALA A 345 0.04 21.58 37.35
N THR A 346 1.29 21.30 37.69
CA THR A 346 2.13 20.27 37.07
C THR A 346 2.62 19.33 38.18
N ALA A 347 1.68 18.68 38.88
CA ALA A 347 2.05 17.60 39.78
C ALA A 347 2.57 16.44 38.93
N THR A 348 3.85 16.13 39.09
CA THR A 348 4.50 15.00 38.44
C THR A 348 4.00 13.73 39.14
N ILE A 349 3.89 12.61 38.42
CA ILE A 349 3.42 11.32 39.00
C ILE A 349 4.24 10.96 40.26
N THR A 350 5.51 11.39 40.30
CA THR A 350 6.43 11.32 41.44
C THR A 350 5.87 11.91 42.74
N ASP A 351 5.24 13.08 42.69
CA ASP A 351 4.78 13.80 43.88
C ASP A 351 3.60 13.06 44.55
N GLN A 352 2.73 12.46 43.74
CA GLN A 352 1.60 11.66 44.21
C GLN A 352 2.02 10.26 44.69
N LEU A 353 3.06 9.67 44.09
CA LEU A 353 3.62 8.38 44.54
C LEU A 353 4.40 8.55 45.86
N ALA A 354 5.09 9.67 46.06
CA ALA A 354 5.87 9.95 47.27
C ALA A 354 4.97 10.13 48.51
N GLU A 355 3.85 10.85 48.40
CA GLU A 355 2.89 11.02 49.51
C GLU A 355 2.23 9.70 49.97
N LEU A 356 2.16 8.70 49.10
CA LEU A 356 1.51 7.40 49.37
C LEU A 356 2.43 6.38 50.05
N SER A 357 3.75 6.61 50.08
CA SER A 357 4.73 5.72 50.72
C SER A 357 4.70 5.78 52.26
N VAL A 358 4.09 6.83 52.83
CA VAL A 358 4.17 7.14 54.28
C VAL A 358 2.99 6.56 55.09
N SER A 359 1.97 5.99 54.46
CA SER A 359 0.79 5.45 55.17
C SER A 359 0.53 3.98 54.83
N SER A 360 1.18 3.08 55.55
CA SER A 360 0.82 1.65 55.54
C SER A 360 0.72 1.08 56.96
N SER A 361 -0.47 1.23 57.55
CA SER A 361 -0.93 0.35 58.64
C SER A 361 -1.69 -0.83 58.05
N VAL A 362 -1.21 -2.02 58.38
CA VAL A 362 -1.55 -3.36 57.88
C VAL A 362 -3.02 -3.76 58.06
N THR A 363 -3.65 -4.34 57.02
CA THR A 363 -4.50 -5.54 57.18
C THR A 363 -4.73 -6.32 55.87
N THR A 364 -4.36 -7.61 55.89
CA THR A 364 -4.86 -8.77 55.12
C THR A 364 -5.32 -8.59 53.66
N ALA A 365 -4.36 -8.60 52.74
CA ALA A 365 -4.46 -9.29 51.45
C ALA A 365 -3.03 -9.69 51.02
N THR A 366 -2.81 -10.95 50.68
CA THR A 366 -1.50 -11.50 50.27
C THR A 366 -1.17 -11.03 48.86
N THR A 367 -0.83 -9.76 48.73
CA THR A 367 -0.35 -9.11 47.50
C THR A 367 0.84 -8.28 47.94
N THR A 368 2.00 -8.47 47.32
CA THR A 368 3.22 -7.79 47.77
C THR A 368 3.05 -6.27 47.64
N VAL A 369 3.76 -5.49 48.45
CA VAL A 369 3.75 -4.01 48.36
C VAL A 369 4.07 -3.55 46.93
N GLU A 370 4.96 -4.27 46.24
CA GLU A 370 5.34 -4.06 44.85
C GLU A 370 4.18 -4.29 43.86
N GLU A 371 3.41 -5.36 44.04
CA GLU A 371 2.22 -5.63 43.21
C GLU A 371 1.13 -4.58 43.42
N GLN A 372 0.95 -4.10 44.65
CA GLN A 372 0.00 -3.02 44.96
C GLN A 372 0.44 -1.69 44.34
N LEU A 373 1.73 -1.36 44.38
CA LEU A 373 2.29 -0.16 43.78
C LEU A 373 2.11 -0.19 42.25
N LYS A 374 2.47 -1.32 41.61
CA LYS A 374 2.32 -1.51 40.16
C LYS A 374 0.87 -1.38 39.69
N LEU A 375 -0.08 -1.92 40.45
CA LEU A 375 -1.50 -1.81 40.14
C LEU A 375 -1.99 -0.35 40.24
N LYS A 376 -1.58 0.37 41.29
CA LYS A 376 -1.91 1.80 41.47
C LYS A 376 -1.30 2.67 40.38
N THR A 377 -0.03 2.47 40.04
CA THR A 377 0.65 3.18 38.95
C THR A 377 -0.06 2.94 37.61
N THR A 378 -0.43 1.70 37.31
CA THR A 378 -1.20 1.36 36.10
C THR A 378 -2.54 2.10 36.05
N GLN A 379 -3.28 2.14 37.16
CA GLN A 379 -4.57 2.82 37.24
C GLN A 379 -4.45 4.35 37.07
N LEU A 380 -3.41 4.95 37.65
CA LEU A 380 -3.10 6.38 37.48
C LEU A 380 -2.77 6.70 36.02
N LEU A 381 -1.91 5.90 35.38
CA LEU A 381 -1.58 6.05 33.97
C LEU A 381 -2.80 5.91 33.05
N ALA A 382 -3.64 4.91 33.31
CA ALA A 382 -4.88 4.70 32.58
C ALA A 382 -5.83 5.91 32.67
N THR A 383 -5.94 6.50 33.85
CA THR A 383 -6.82 7.64 34.11
C THR A 383 -6.29 8.93 33.48
N ARG A 384 -4.97 9.12 33.47
CA ARG A 384 -4.34 10.34 32.96
C ARG A 384 -4.19 10.36 31.44
N TYR A 385 -4.05 9.19 30.81
CA TYR A 385 -3.77 9.06 29.38
C TYR A 385 -4.78 8.14 28.65
N PRO A 386 -6.10 8.35 28.77
CA PRO A 386 -7.06 7.62 27.94
C PRO A 386 -6.91 8.00 26.46
N VAL A 387 -7.28 7.10 25.55
CA VAL A 387 -7.31 7.42 24.10
C VAL A 387 -8.15 8.67 23.87
N GLY A 388 -7.63 9.60 23.06
CA GLY A 388 -8.23 10.91 22.77
C GLY A 388 -7.80 12.04 23.70
N SER A 389 -7.18 11.73 24.85
CA SER A 389 -6.70 12.77 25.77
C SER A 389 -5.58 13.61 25.15
N ARG A 390 -5.58 14.91 25.50
CA ARG A 390 -4.50 15.84 25.15
C ARG A 390 -3.32 15.65 26.10
N VAL A 391 -2.12 15.66 25.54
CA VAL A 391 -0.84 15.51 26.26
C VAL A 391 0.12 16.61 25.81
N GLU A 392 0.77 17.25 26.77
CA GLU A 392 1.85 18.21 26.51
C GLU A 392 3.20 17.49 26.60
N LEU A 393 3.98 17.55 25.53
CA LEU A 393 5.34 17.03 25.49
C LEU A 393 6.34 18.18 25.65
N THR A 394 7.39 17.97 26.44
CA THR A 394 8.50 18.92 26.60
C THR A 394 9.70 18.41 25.83
N VAL A 395 10.27 19.24 24.96
CA VAL A 395 11.51 18.92 24.22
C VAL A 395 12.70 19.19 25.13
N GLU A 396 13.50 18.15 25.38
CA GLU A 396 14.67 18.22 26.26
C GLU A 396 15.99 18.25 25.49
N GLY A 397 15.99 17.72 24.27
CA GLY A 397 17.20 17.63 23.45
C GLY A 397 16.93 17.12 22.05
N ILE A 398 17.98 17.12 21.24
CA ILE A 398 17.95 16.72 19.84
C ILE A 398 19.09 15.75 19.59
N GLY A 399 18.76 14.64 18.95
CA GLY A 399 19.70 13.58 18.58
C GLY A 399 19.86 13.50 17.08
N LEU A 400 21.11 13.38 16.60
CA LEU A 400 21.43 13.22 15.18
C LEU A 400 22.40 12.07 14.96
N SER A 401 22.11 11.29 13.93
CA SER A 401 23.01 10.28 13.37
C SER A 401 22.98 10.38 11.84
N GLY A 402 23.87 9.68 11.15
CA GLY A 402 23.81 9.58 9.69
C GLY A 402 22.52 8.90 9.17
N ALA A 403 21.80 8.15 10.03
CA ALA A 403 20.59 7.44 9.64
C ALA A 403 19.30 8.20 9.98
N ALA A 404 19.28 8.95 11.08
CA ALA A 404 18.05 9.54 11.63
C ALA A 404 18.31 10.79 12.48
N LEU A 405 17.30 11.66 12.53
CA LEU A 405 17.16 12.84 13.39
C LEU A 405 15.95 12.64 14.31
N ALA A 406 16.08 12.95 15.60
CA ALA A 406 15.00 12.79 16.58
C ALA A 406 15.02 13.85 17.68
N LEU A 407 13.85 14.12 18.27
CA LEU A 407 13.70 14.94 19.48
C LEU A 407 13.57 14.04 20.71
N LYS A 408 14.37 14.28 21.74
CA LYS A 408 14.16 13.71 23.08
C LYS A 408 13.03 14.49 23.75
N VAL A 409 12.02 13.78 24.25
CA VAL A 409 10.83 14.40 24.86
C VAL A 409 10.48 13.79 26.20
N SER A 410 9.81 14.57 27.05
CA SER A 410 9.14 14.11 28.28
C SER A 410 7.70 14.60 28.35
N GLY A 411 6.93 14.14 29.35
CA GLY A 411 5.52 14.53 29.54
C GLY A 411 4.49 13.47 29.14
N ALA A 412 4.92 12.38 28.49
CA ALA A 412 4.09 11.20 28.21
C ALA A 412 4.81 9.89 28.58
N PRO A 413 4.06 8.82 28.91
CA PRO A 413 4.63 7.48 29.04
C PRO A 413 5.20 6.97 27.72
N THR A 414 6.15 6.04 27.77
CA THR A 414 6.69 5.38 26.58
C THR A 414 7.03 3.90 26.83
N ALA A 415 7.05 3.11 25.77
CA ALA A 415 7.64 1.77 25.76
C ALA A 415 9.10 1.79 25.30
N ASN A 416 9.57 2.91 24.72
CA ASN A 416 10.94 3.05 24.26
C ASN A 416 11.90 3.25 25.44
N ASP A 417 13.17 2.86 25.27
CA ASP A 417 14.21 3.09 26.27
C ASP A 417 14.53 4.57 26.45
N LEU A 418 14.48 5.34 25.38
CA LEU A 418 14.50 6.79 25.43
C LEU A 418 13.20 7.31 24.80
N PRO A 419 12.37 8.09 25.52
CA PRO A 419 11.21 8.72 24.89
C PRO A 419 11.67 9.76 23.86
N HIS A 420 11.32 9.53 22.60
CA HIS A 420 11.70 10.42 21.51
C HIS A 420 10.68 10.41 20.38
N ILE A 421 10.75 11.44 19.54
CA ILE A 421 9.98 11.57 18.30
C ILE A 421 10.98 11.56 17.14
N THR A 422 10.84 10.59 16.23
CA THR A 422 11.62 10.60 14.99
C THR A 422 11.16 11.75 14.10
N ILE A 423 12.07 12.64 13.72
CA ILE A 423 11.78 13.80 12.87
C ILE A 423 11.93 13.43 11.40
N ALA A 424 13.08 12.88 11.04
CA ALA A 424 13.38 12.46 9.67
C ALA A 424 14.43 11.35 9.65
N HIS A 425 14.51 10.63 8.53
CA HIS A 425 15.53 9.61 8.31
C HIS A 425 16.07 9.64 6.89
N HIS A 426 17.30 9.16 6.74
CA HIS A 426 17.97 8.97 5.45
C HIS A 426 17.14 8.01 4.55
N PRO A 427 17.14 8.16 3.20
CA PRO A 427 16.39 7.28 2.27
C PRO A 427 16.62 5.78 2.47
N ARG A 428 17.84 5.41 2.88
CA ARG A 428 18.25 4.02 3.15
C ARG A 428 18.09 3.59 4.62
N GLY A 429 17.71 4.53 5.49
CA GLY A 429 17.41 4.28 6.90
C GLY A 429 15.92 4.02 7.12
N LYS A 430 15.57 3.73 8.38
CA LYS A 430 14.19 3.54 8.82
C LYS A 430 13.93 4.37 10.08
N PRO A 431 12.67 4.69 10.39
CA PRO A 431 12.35 5.45 11.60
C PRO A 431 12.88 4.78 12.89
N VAL A 432 12.86 3.44 12.93
CA VAL A 432 13.38 2.65 14.06
C VAL A 432 14.87 2.87 14.33
N ASP A 433 15.64 3.37 13.36
CA ASP A 433 17.07 3.67 13.55
C ASP A 433 17.30 4.86 14.51
N SER A 434 16.28 5.69 14.77
CA SER A 434 16.37 6.73 15.80
C SER A 434 16.56 6.19 17.22
N ASN A 435 16.14 4.94 17.49
CA ASN A 435 16.44 4.26 18.76
C ASN A 435 17.95 4.01 18.96
N LYS A 436 18.77 4.09 17.91
CA LYS A 436 20.21 3.82 17.94
C LYS A 436 21.05 5.09 18.05
N ILE A 437 20.41 6.27 18.14
CA ILE A 437 21.13 7.52 18.31
C ILE A 437 21.79 7.50 19.70
N THR A 438 23.11 7.66 19.72
CA THR A 438 23.91 7.76 20.94
C THR A 438 24.26 9.20 21.29
N HIS A 439 24.32 10.08 20.28
CA HIS A 439 24.72 11.47 20.42
C HIS A 439 23.47 12.36 20.55
N TRP A 440 23.09 12.63 21.80
CA TRP A 440 22.00 13.55 22.14
C TRP A 440 22.58 14.83 22.72
N LYS A 441 22.14 15.99 22.23
CA LYS A 441 22.47 17.29 22.81
C LYS A 441 21.24 17.92 23.44
N THR A 442 21.42 18.52 24.60
CA THR A 442 20.40 19.37 25.23
C THR A 442 20.17 20.63 24.40
N ILE A 443 19.03 21.29 24.60
CA ILE A 443 18.73 22.55 23.91
C ILE A 443 19.77 23.63 24.22
N ASP A 444 20.22 23.72 25.47
CA ASP A 444 21.21 24.71 25.90
C ASP A 444 22.58 24.50 25.23
N GLU A 445 23.02 23.24 25.11
CA GLU A 445 24.25 22.90 24.37
C GLU A 445 24.15 23.29 22.89
N ILE A 446 23.00 23.04 22.26
CA ILE A 446 22.79 23.41 20.85
C ILE A 446 22.83 24.93 20.66
N ILE A 447 22.23 25.70 21.58
CA ILE A 447 22.29 27.16 21.57
C ILE A 447 23.75 27.64 21.72
N LYS A 448 24.49 27.04 22.67
CA LYS A 448 25.91 27.36 22.91
C LYS A 448 26.80 27.06 21.70
N ASP A 449 26.47 26.00 20.96
CA ASP A 449 27.19 25.59 19.74
C ASP A 449 26.74 26.38 18.48
N GLY A 450 26.03 27.50 18.66
CA GLY A 450 25.61 28.36 17.55
C GLY A 450 24.52 27.75 16.68
N HIS A 451 23.66 26.91 17.27
CA HIS A 451 22.58 26.18 16.61
C HIS A 451 23.07 25.17 15.57
N ILE A 452 24.23 24.55 15.79
CA ILE A 452 24.78 23.53 14.89
C ILE A 452 24.69 22.14 15.54
N LEU A 453 24.10 21.20 14.83
CA LEU A 453 24.03 19.79 15.21
C LEU A 453 24.78 18.95 14.17
N SER A 454 25.84 18.26 14.60
CA SER A 454 26.71 17.50 13.71
C SER A 454 26.87 16.07 14.19
N PHE A 455 26.82 15.14 13.25
CA PHE A 455 27.22 13.75 13.39
C PHE A 455 28.41 13.49 12.47
N VAL A 456 29.50 12.97 13.03
CA VAL A 456 30.68 12.56 12.27
C VAL A 456 30.77 11.04 12.31
N GLN A 457 30.80 10.41 11.14
CA GLN A 457 31.04 8.99 11.03
C GLN A 457 32.46 8.67 11.53
N GLU A 458 32.56 7.81 12.54
CA GLU A 458 33.86 7.32 13.00
C GLU A 458 34.49 6.43 11.92
N ASN A 459 35.67 6.82 11.45
CA ASN A 459 36.49 5.96 10.61
C ASN A 459 37.04 4.84 11.48
N THR A 460 36.45 3.65 11.37
CA THR A 460 37.08 2.43 11.90
C THR A 460 38.31 2.13 11.04
N THR A 461 39.47 2.66 11.44
CA THR A 461 40.77 2.12 11.03
C THR A 461 40.86 0.70 11.58
N ALA A 462 40.41 -0.27 10.78
CA ALA A 462 40.58 -1.68 11.06
C ALA A 462 42.09 -1.99 11.09
N ALA A 463 42.61 -2.26 12.28
CA ALA A 463 43.89 -2.93 12.44
C ALA A 463 43.78 -4.30 11.78
N THR A 464 44.51 -4.46 10.68
CA THR A 464 44.66 -5.70 9.92
C THR A 464 45.24 -6.78 10.83
N THR A 465 44.41 -7.73 11.25
CA THR A 465 44.90 -9.07 11.60
C THR A 465 44.06 -10.05 10.79
N SER A 466 44.75 -10.71 9.88
CA SER A 466 44.24 -11.68 8.92
C SER A 466 43.65 -12.90 9.60
N GLU A 467 42.45 -13.32 9.19
CA GLU A 467 42.19 -14.72 8.83
C GLU A 467 40.92 -14.86 7.99
N SER A 468 41.00 -15.79 7.04
CA SER A 468 40.15 -16.00 5.87
C SER A 468 38.74 -16.50 6.17
N THR A 469 37.79 -16.17 5.30
CA THR A 469 37.04 -17.15 4.46
C THR A 469 36.12 -16.43 3.49
N ASP A 470 36.15 -16.86 2.22
CA ASP A 470 35.39 -16.31 1.10
C ASP A 470 33.88 -16.51 1.28
N ALA A 471 33.20 -15.41 1.58
CA ALA A 471 31.81 -15.18 1.22
C ALA A 471 31.73 -13.74 0.73
N VAL A 472 31.17 -13.52 -0.47
CA VAL A 472 30.91 -12.19 -1.03
C VAL A 472 29.95 -11.46 -0.08
N LYS A 473 30.50 -10.75 0.91
CA LYS A 473 29.76 -9.86 1.79
C LYS A 473 29.33 -8.67 0.95
N LYS A 474 28.03 -8.55 0.75
CA LYS A 474 27.39 -7.31 0.29
C LYS A 474 27.89 -6.21 1.23
N GLU A 475 28.69 -5.27 0.74
CA GLU A 475 29.23 -4.19 1.56
C GLU A 475 28.08 -3.52 2.32
N SER A 476 28.21 -3.46 3.65
CA SER A 476 27.23 -2.80 4.50
C SER A 476 27.25 -1.31 4.18
N PHE A 477 26.12 -0.79 3.69
CA PHE A 477 25.97 0.65 3.46
C PHE A 477 26.27 1.40 4.76
N VAL A 478 27.21 2.34 4.69
CA VAL A 478 27.55 3.18 5.84
C VAL A 478 26.92 4.56 5.65
N PHE A 479 26.28 5.05 6.70
CA PHE A 479 25.61 6.34 6.66
C PHE A 479 26.64 7.48 6.72
N PRO A 480 26.47 8.53 5.91
CA PRO A 480 27.42 9.63 5.85
C PRO A 480 27.40 10.48 7.13
N SER A 481 28.50 11.20 7.36
CA SER A 481 28.53 12.35 8.26
C SER A 481 27.52 13.40 7.81
N ILE A 482 26.87 14.06 8.76
CA ILE A 482 25.86 15.09 8.48
C ILE A 482 25.98 16.23 9.48
N SER A 483 25.75 17.45 9.03
CA SER A 483 25.65 18.63 9.88
C SER A 483 24.43 19.44 9.49
N LEU A 484 23.62 19.81 10.49
CA LEU A 484 22.41 20.58 10.33
C LEU A 484 22.57 21.90 11.08
N LYS A 485 22.18 22.99 10.41
CA LYS A 485 22.00 24.27 11.06
C LYS A 485 20.54 24.41 11.47
N LEU A 486 20.31 24.67 12.74
CA LEU A 486 18.98 24.86 13.30
C LEU A 486 18.61 26.34 13.27
N LYS A 487 17.32 26.60 13.04
CA LYS A 487 16.73 27.91 13.28
C LYS A 487 16.48 28.10 14.78
N PRO A 488 16.33 29.35 15.27
CA PRO A 488 16.06 29.59 16.69
C PRO A 488 14.83 28.83 17.19
N ILE A 489 15.01 28.09 18.29
CA ILE A 489 13.95 27.30 18.90
C ILE A 489 13.17 28.22 19.86
N THR A 490 11.92 28.50 19.52
CA THR A 490 11.07 29.47 20.26
C THR A 490 10.07 28.82 21.21
N GLN A 491 9.83 27.51 21.07
CA GLN A 491 8.82 26.78 21.83
C GLN A 491 9.32 25.37 22.15
N LEU A 492 9.37 25.01 23.43
CA LEU A 492 9.78 23.66 23.87
C LEU A 492 8.61 22.77 24.29
N LYS A 493 7.39 23.32 24.33
CA LYS A 493 6.17 22.60 24.67
C LYS A 493 5.39 22.26 23.42
N LEU A 494 5.13 20.98 23.18
CA LEU A 494 4.41 20.48 22.01
C LEU A 494 3.07 19.90 22.45
N THR A 495 2.01 20.19 21.70
CA THR A 495 0.70 19.57 21.92
C THR A 495 0.61 18.26 21.15
N SER A 496 0.11 17.24 21.83
CA SER A 496 -0.13 15.91 21.26
C SER A 496 -1.40 15.29 21.82
N HIS A 497 -1.82 14.18 21.23
CA HIS A 497 -2.99 13.42 21.64
C HIS A 497 -2.67 11.93 21.69
N VAL A 498 -3.18 11.24 22.71
CA VAL A 498 -3.09 9.77 22.77
C VAL A 498 -3.98 9.18 21.69
N LYS A 499 -3.40 8.48 20.71
CA LYS A 499 -4.13 7.83 19.62
C LYS A 499 -3.71 6.38 19.44
N GLU A 500 -4.69 5.53 19.15
CA GLU A 500 -4.47 4.20 18.60
C GLU A 500 -4.35 4.31 17.07
N VAL A 501 -3.17 4.00 16.56
CA VAL A 501 -2.84 4.07 15.14
C VAL A 501 -2.72 2.67 14.58
N GLY A 502 -3.38 2.42 13.46
CA GLY A 502 -3.37 1.13 12.81
C GLY A 502 -4.32 1.08 11.63
N GLN A 503 -4.16 0.04 10.83
CA GLN A 503 -4.96 -0.17 9.62
C GLN A 503 -6.18 -1.01 9.92
N SER A 504 -7.26 -0.77 9.21
CA SER A 504 -8.46 -1.59 9.24
C SER A 504 -8.34 -2.79 8.28
N VAL A 505 -8.86 -3.93 8.74
CA VAL A 505 -9.01 -5.16 7.97
C VAL A 505 -10.49 -5.51 7.84
N TYR A 506 -10.84 -6.24 6.78
CA TYR A 506 -12.16 -6.84 6.61
C TYR A 506 -12.07 -8.33 6.92
N GLU A 507 -12.66 -8.75 8.04
CA GLU A 507 -12.57 -10.14 8.53
C GLU A 507 -13.92 -10.67 9.02
N SER A 508 -14.01 -12.00 9.09
CA SER A 508 -15.22 -12.69 9.55
C SER A 508 -15.50 -12.40 11.03
N THR A 509 -16.76 -12.09 11.35
CA THR A 509 -17.27 -11.94 12.72
C THR A 509 -17.44 -13.29 13.42
N VAL A 510 -17.53 -14.37 12.65
CA VAL A 510 -17.57 -15.73 13.18
C VAL A 510 -16.15 -16.11 13.58
N ALA A 511 -15.90 -16.20 14.88
CA ALA A 511 -14.64 -16.68 15.42
C ALA A 511 -14.35 -18.06 14.80
N THR A 512 -13.43 -18.11 13.84
CA THR A 512 -12.91 -19.39 13.36
C THR A 512 -12.29 -20.04 14.59
N PRO A 513 -12.69 -21.26 14.98
CA PRO A 513 -12.14 -21.88 16.17
C PRO A 513 -10.63 -21.88 16.03
N LYS A 514 -9.95 -21.15 16.92
CA LYS A 514 -8.48 -21.13 16.99
C LYS A 514 -8.05 -22.59 16.98
N ARG A 515 -7.45 -23.06 15.88
CA ARG A 515 -6.75 -24.34 15.89
C ARG A 515 -5.72 -24.22 17.01
N LYS A 516 -5.98 -24.87 18.13
CA LYS A 516 -5.02 -24.99 19.22
C LYS A 516 -3.73 -25.56 18.60
N PRO A 517 -2.54 -25.08 18.99
CA PRO A 517 -1.32 -25.83 18.73
C PRO A 517 -1.54 -27.22 19.35
N ALA A 518 -1.40 -28.27 18.54
CA ALA A 518 -1.72 -29.63 18.95
C ALA A 518 -0.74 -30.08 20.05
N ALA A 519 -1.16 -29.90 21.31
CA ALA A 519 -0.66 -30.68 22.42
C ALA A 519 -1.24 -32.10 22.27
N GLY A 520 -0.35 -33.09 22.27
CA GLY A 520 -0.73 -34.49 22.07
C GLY A 520 -1.75 -34.97 23.10
N ASN A 521 -2.69 -35.79 22.66
CA ASN A 521 -2.85 -37.12 23.22
C ASN A 521 -3.83 -37.99 22.43
N ASN A 522 -3.52 -39.27 22.49
CA ASN A 522 -4.30 -40.42 22.08
C ASN A 522 -5.79 -40.34 22.47
N LYS A 523 -6.70 -40.69 21.56
CA LYS A 523 -7.55 -41.90 21.66
C LYS A 523 -8.53 -42.04 20.49
N ALA A 524 -8.43 -43.21 19.87
CA ALA A 524 -9.45 -44.09 19.29
C ALA A 524 -10.88 -43.56 19.04
N GLY A 525 -11.28 -43.64 17.76
CA GLY A 525 -12.37 -44.51 17.31
C GLY A 525 -13.78 -43.92 17.23
N GLY A 526 -14.35 -43.85 16.02
CA GLY A 526 -15.80 -43.64 15.85
C GLY A 526 -16.33 -43.09 14.52
N ASN A 527 -16.00 -43.78 13.43
CA ASN A 527 -16.59 -43.91 12.08
C ASN A 527 -17.70 -42.99 11.47
N ASN A 528 -17.65 -42.98 10.13
CA ASN A 528 -18.57 -42.50 9.07
C ASN A 528 -18.48 -41.02 8.68
N GLY A 529 -18.16 -40.64 7.44
CA GLY A 529 -17.86 -41.38 6.23
C GLY A 529 -17.79 -40.39 5.06
N ASN A 530 -16.78 -40.56 4.21
CA ASN A 530 -16.50 -39.83 2.96
C ASN A 530 -15.84 -38.44 3.08
N SER A 531 -14.50 -38.45 3.13
CA SER A 531 -13.67 -37.28 2.86
C SER A 531 -12.54 -37.65 1.92
N ASN A 532 -12.48 -37.03 0.73
CA ASN A 532 -11.22 -36.87 0.00
C ASN A 532 -10.31 -35.98 0.87
N ALA A 533 -9.54 -36.62 1.75
CA ALA A 533 -8.60 -35.93 2.62
C ALA A 533 -7.49 -35.34 1.74
N ALA A 534 -7.47 -34.01 1.62
CA ALA A 534 -6.39 -33.31 0.95
C ALA A 534 -5.04 -33.69 1.58
N VAL A 535 -4.14 -34.23 0.77
CA VAL A 535 -2.80 -34.63 1.21
C VAL A 535 -2.03 -33.40 1.67
N ASN A 536 -1.63 -33.36 2.94
CA ASN A 536 -0.73 -32.32 3.44
C ASN A 536 0.73 -32.72 3.12
N PHE A 537 1.21 -32.27 1.97
CA PHE A 537 2.58 -32.52 1.50
C PHE A 537 3.64 -32.04 2.50
N GLY A 538 3.38 -30.94 3.23
CA GLY A 538 4.33 -30.42 4.21
C GLY A 538 4.57 -31.37 5.39
N ASP A 539 3.50 -31.98 5.89
CA ASP A 539 3.58 -32.94 6.99
C ASP A 539 4.29 -34.23 6.53
N LEU A 540 4.00 -34.70 5.31
CA LEU A 540 4.65 -35.90 4.75
C LEU A 540 6.15 -35.70 4.47
N ILE A 541 6.53 -34.54 3.93
CA ILE A 541 7.96 -34.23 3.70
C ILE A 541 8.70 -34.15 5.03
N SER A 542 8.14 -33.43 6.01
CA SER A 542 8.75 -33.28 7.35
C SER A 542 8.88 -34.61 8.10
N LYS A 543 8.00 -35.57 7.78
CA LYS A 543 8.01 -36.92 8.38
C LYS A 543 9.17 -37.79 7.88
N TYR A 544 9.64 -37.59 6.64
CA TYR A 544 10.64 -38.45 6.00
C TYR A 544 11.96 -37.77 5.67
N HIS A 545 11.99 -36.43 5.59
CA HIS A 545 13.15 -35.65 5.15
C HIS A 545 13.40 -34.44 6.05
N GLN A 546 14.68 -34.16 6.31
CA GLN A 546 15.11 -32.93 6.99
C GLN A 546 15.54 -31.90 5.95
N VAL A 547 14.68 -30.91 5.70
CA VAL A 547 14.85 -29.91 4.63
C VAL A 547 14.81 -28.50 5.22
N ASP A 548 15.66 -27.59 4.72
CA ASP A 548 15.64 -26.17 5.11
C ASP A 548 14.31 -25.53 4.65
N LYS A 549 13.78 -24.59 5.45
CA LYS A 549 12.55 -23.83 5.16
C LYS A 549 12.56 -23.18 3.77
N LYS A 550 13.73 -22.80 3.24
CA LYS A 550 13.84 -22.17 1.92
C LYS A 550 13.66 -23.17 0.76
N GLU A 551 14.08 -24.42 0.95
CA GLU A 551 13.99 -25.50 -0.04
C GLU A 551 12.65 -26.24 0.03
N PHE A 552 11.97 -26.13 1.18
CA PHE A 552 10.67 -26.75 1.46
C PHE A 552 9.58 -26.39 0.44
N GLY A 553 9.49 -25.12 0.04
CA GLY A 553 8.49 -24.67 -0.92
C GLY A 553 8.71 -25.21 -2.35
N GLN A 554 9.98 -25.33 -2.75
CA GLN A 554 10.35 -25.87 -4.07
C GLN A 554 10.05 -27.36 -4.16
N LEU A 555 10.38 -28.11 -3.11
CA LEU A 555 10.10 -29.54 -3.04
C LEU A 555 8.59 -29.85 -3.09
N ILE A 556 7.77 -29.07 -2.39
CA ILE A 556 6.30 -29.17 -2.47
C ILE A 556 5.82 -28.92 -3.92
N GLY A 557 6.41 -27.92 -4.59
CA GLY A 557 6.11 -27.62 -6.00
C GLY A 557 6.40 -28.80 -6.91
N SER A 558 7.59 -29.40 -6.79
CA SER A 558 8.01 -30.54 -7.62
C SER A 558 7.16 -31.79 -7.40
N ILE A 559 6.80 -32.11 -6.14
CA ILE A 559 5.94 -33.26 -5.83
C ILE A 559 4.52 -33.05 -6.38
N LYS A 560 3.97 -31.82 -6.29
CA LYS A 560 2.67 -31.50 -6.89
C LYS A 560 2.69 -31.63 -8.41
N GLN A 561 3.76 -31.16 -9.05
CA GLN A 561 3.92 -31.27 -10.49
C GLN A 561 4.04 -32.72 -10.94
N TRP A 562 4.80 -33.55 -10.21
CA TRP A 562 4.89 -34.99 -10.45
C TRP A 562 3.53 -35.67 -10.30
N ALA A 563 2.82 -35.44 -9.18
CA ALA A 563 1.52 -36.05 -8.92
C ALA A 563 0.48 -35.69 -9.99
N SER A 564 0.51 -34.43 -10.45
CA SER A 564 -0.34 -33.96 -11.56
C SER A 564 0.02 -34.61 -12.89
N LYS A 565 1.32 -34.80 -13.17
CA LYS A 565 1.80 -35.39 -14.43
C LYS A 565 1.47 -36.89 -14.51
N GLU A 566 1.63 -37.61 -13.40
CA GLU A 566 1.40 -39.05 -13.33
C GLU A 566 -0.07 -39.41 -12.99
N GLY A 567 -0.94 -38.41 -12.82
CA GLY A 567 -2.35 -38.61 -12.47
C GLY A 567 -2.56 -39.27 -11.10
N VAL A 568 -1.57 -39.15 -10.20
CA VAL A 568 -1.59 -39.80 -8.89
C VAL A 568 -2.32 -38.92 -7.88
N THR A 569 -3.50 -39.34 -7.47
CA THR A 569 -4.31 -38.69 -6.43
C THR A 569 -4.36 -39.49 -5.13
N ASP A 570 -3.86 -40.72 -5.14
CA ASP A 570 -3.82 -41.62 -3.99
C ASP A 570 -2.75 -41.18 -2.97
N PRO A 571 -3.16 -40.81 -1.74
CA PRO A 571 -2.24 -40.39 -0.68
C PRO A 571 -1.14 -41.41 -0.37
N ALA A 572 -1.42 -42.72 -0.47
CA ALA A 572 -0.45 -43.76 -0.16
C ALA A 572 0.69 -43.78 -1.18
N LYS A 573 0.36 -43.61 -2.48
CA LYS A 573 1.34 -43.53 -3.56
C LYS A 573 2.17 -42.25 -3.51
N ILE A 574 1.55 -41.14 -3.11
CA ILE A 574 2.26 -39.87 -2.88
C ILE A 574 3.24 -40.02 -1.71
N GLU A 575 2.84 -40.65 -0.61
CA GLU A 575 3.71 -40.90 0.54
C GLU A 575 4.87 -41.86 0.20
N GLU A 576 4.62 -42.91 -0.60
CA GLU A 576 5.66 -43.82 -1.08
C GLU A 576 6.67 -43.10 -1.99
N HIS A 577 6.19 -42.25 -2.91
CA HIS A 577 7.06 -41.42 -3.73
C HIS A 577 7.93 -40.51 -2.87
N ILE A 578 7.34 -39.78 -1.91
CA ILE A 578 8.08 -38.93 -0.98
C ILE A 578 9.15 -39.74 -0.23
N LYS A 579 8.83 -40.94 0.30
CA LYS A 579 9.82 -41.80 0.98
C LYS A 579 11.01 -42.19 0.10
N SER A 580 10.78 -42.39 -1.20
CA SER A 580 11.80 -42.80 -2.16
C SER A 580 12.73 -41.66 -2.63
N LEU A 581 12.39 -40.40 -2.35
CA LEU A 581 13.24 -39.27 -2.71
C LEU A 581 14.53 -39.29 -1.87
N ASN A 582 15.69 -39.37 -2.50
CA ASN A 582 16.97 -39.34 -1.79
C ASN A 582 17.43 -37.89 -1.57
N ILE A 583 16.84 -37.22 -0.56
CA ILE A 583 17.12 -35.81 -0.26
C ILE A 583 18.23 -35.72 0.80
N THR A 584 19.49 -35.72 0.35
CA THR A 584 20.63 -35.40 1.23
C THR A 584 20.91 -33.90 1.20
N THR A 585 21.11 -33.30 2.38
CA THR A 585 21.18 -31.85 2.68
C THR A 585 22.34 -31.07 2.02
N LYS A 586 22.95 -31.58 0.94
CA LYS A 586 24.01 -30.89 0.19
C LYS A 586 23.98 -31.04 -1.34
N LYS A 587 22.94 -31.63 -1.94
CA LYS A 587 22.83 -31.74 -3.41
C LYS A 587 21.38 -31.67 -3.88
N PHE A 588 20.77 -30.49 -3.87
CA PHE A 588 19.52 -30.24 -4.59
C PHE A 588 19.60 -29.15 -5.67
N ILE A 589 20.81 -28.65 -5.97
CA ILE A 589 20.99 -27.62 -7.00
C ILE A 589 21.62 -28.17 -8.30
N VAL A 590 22.23 -29.35 -8.29
CA VAL A 590 23.03 -29.81 -9.45
C VAL A 590 22.30 -30.78 -10.38
N LEU A 591 21.29 -31.53 -9.92
CA LEU A 591 20.69 -32.58 -10.77
C LEU A 591 19.61 -32.06 -11.75
N ASP A 592 18.77 -31.10 -11.33
CA ASP A 592 17.69 -30.57 -12.18
C ASP A 592 18.20 -29.62 -13.28
N ILE A 593 19.30 -28.91 -13.03
CA ILE A 593 19.95 -28.06 -14.04
C ILE A 593 20.61 -28.93 -15.13
N TYR A 594 21.25 -30.04 -14.76
CA TYR A 594 21.86 -30.95 -15.74
C TYR A 594 20.81 -31.68 -16.59
N LEU A 595 19.71 -32.17 -16.01
CA LEU A 595 18.65 -32.83 -16.79
C LEU A 595 17.92 -31.87 -17.75
N ALA A 596 17.69 -30.62 -17.32
CA ALA A 596 17.03 -29.61 -18.15
C ALA A 596 17.95 -29.08 -19.29
N ILE A 597 19.27 -29.08 -19.07
CA ILE A 597 20.25 -28.73 -20.10
C ILE A 597 20.40 -29.88 -21.10
N ASP A 598 20.50 -31.14 -20.65
CA ASP A 598 20.62 -32.30 -21.55
C ASP A 598 19.40 -32.47 -22.46
N LEU A 599 18.17 -32.27 -21.95
CA LEU A 599 16.95 -32.37 -22.76
C LEU A 599 16.81 -31.24 -23.79
N LYS A 600 17.36 -30.04 -23.49
CA LYS A 600 17.39 -28.93 -24.46
C LYS A 600 18.46 -29.12 -25.51
N ILE A 601 19.62 -29.66 -25.13
CA ILE A 601 20.72 -29.96 -26.06
C ILE A 601 20.32 -31.12 -27.00
N LEU A 602 19.71 -32.18 -26.48
CA LEU A 602 19.21 -33.30 -27.30
C LEU A 602 18.17 -32.86 -28.33
N LYS A 603 17.26 -31.95 -27.95
CA LYS A 603 16.23 -31.44 -28.86
C LYS A 603 16.82 -30.53 -29.95
N VAL A 604 17.84 -29.73 -29.62
CA VAL A 604 18.58 -28.93 -30.61
C VAL A 604 19.40 -29.82 -31.56
N LEU A 605 19.95 -30.94 -31.08
CA LEU A 605 20.71 -31.89 -31.89
C LEU A 605 19.84 -32.76 -32.82
N GLU A 606 18.57 -33.03 -32.45
CA GLU A 606 17.61 -33.70 -33.32
C GLU A 606 17.09 -32.80 -34.46
N ASP A 607 16.97 -31.48 -34.21
CA ASP A 607 16.51 -30.51 -35.20
C ASP A 607 17.58 -30.09 -36.22
N LEU A 608 18.86 -30.42 -35.99
CA LEU A 608 19.95 -30.21 -36.94
C LEU A 608 20.00 -31.33 -38.00
N LYS A 609 19.49 -31.03 -39.20
CA LYS A 609 19.43 -31.95 -40.37
C LYS A 609 20.75 -32.11 -41.15
N ASP A 610 21.86 -31.56 -40.68
CA ASP A 610 23.14 -31.59 -41.39
C ASP A 610 24.14 -32.57 -40.73
N PRO A 611 24.64 -33.61 -41.46
CA PRO A 611 25.60 -34.57 -40.94
C PRO A 611 26.91 -33.97 -40.41
N VAL A 612 27.30 -32.76 -40.84
CA VAL A 612 28.58 -32.14 -40.43
C VAL A 612 28.51 -31.53 -39.02
N SER A 613 27.31 -31.21 -38.51
CA SER A 613 27.14 -30.57 -37.19
C SER A 613 27.10 -31.56 -36.02
N ARG A 614 27.08 -32.88 -36.28
CA ARG A 614 26.96 -33.92 -35.24
C ARG A 614 28.29 -34.37 -34.62
N GLN A 615 29.42 -33.91 -35.14
CA GLN A 615 30.75 -34.35 -34.71
C GLN A 615 31.44 -33.38 -33.71
N PHE A 616 30.76 -32.30 -33.31
CA PHE A 616 31.25 -31.29 -32.36
C PHE A 616 30.60 -31.41 -30.99
#